data_AF-A0A292E9B9-F1
#
_entry.id   AF-A0A292E9B9-F1
#
_cell.length_a   1.000
_cell.length_b   1.000
_cell.length_c   1.000
_cell.angle_alpha   90.00
_cell.angle_beta   90.00
_cell.angle_gamma   90.00
#
_symmetry.space_group_name_H-M   'P 1'
#
loop_
_entity.id
_entity.type
_entity.pdbx_description
1 polymer ?
#
loop_
_entity_poly.entity_id
_entity_poly.type
_entity_poly.pdbx_seq_one_letter_code
_entity_poly.pdbx_strand_id
1 'polypeptide(L)' 'MSADVVNLRQFKKTKARSEKEAKAKQNRITFGRTKVEKQLTDALNKKAEKTHDQGRLERPKPE' A
#
# COMPACT_ATOMS: atom_id res chain seq x y z
N MET A 1 -12.02 44.40 -19.88
CA MET A 1 -12.48 43.18 -19.20
C MET A 1 -11.54 42.06 -19.61
N SER A 2 -10.62 41.68 -18.73
CA SER A 2 -9.67 40.59 -18.97
C SER A 2 -10.39 39.26 -18.84
N ALA A 3 -10.48 38.50 -19.94
CA ALA A 3 -10.99 37.15 -19.88
C ALA A 3 -10.03 36.30 -19.02
N ASP A 4 -10.53 35.72 -17.94
CA ASP A 4 -9.74 34.81 -17.11
C ASP A 4 -9.29 33.61 -17.94
N VAL A 5 -8.00 33.59 -18.29
CA VAL A 5 -7.39 32.49 -19.03
C VAL A 5 -7.25 31.30 -18.09
N VAL A 6 -8.29 30.47 -18.03
CA VAL A 6 -8.27 29.23 -17.25
C VAL A 6 -7.36 28.20 -17.90
N ASN A 7 -6.32 27.78 -17.17
CA ASN A 7 -5.41 26.76 -17.63
C ASN A 7 -6.08 25.37 -17.57
N LEU A 8 -6.61 24.93 -18.71
CA LEU A 8 -7.29 23.63 -18.84
C LEU A 8 -6.40 22.44 -18.48
N ARG A 9 -5.07 22.53 -18.63
CA ARG A 9 -4.14 21.47 -18.23
C ARG A 9 -4.11 21.31 -16.71
N GLN A 10 -4.08 22.43 -15.98
CA GLN A 10 -4.12 22.41 -14.52
C GLN A 10 -5.46 21.87 -14.02
N PHE A 11 -6.57 22.30 -14.61
CA PHE A 11 -7.91 21.79 -14.29
C PHE A 11 -8.03 20.27 -14.52
N LYS A 12 -7.56 19.77 -15.67
CA LYS A 12 -7.53 18.32 -15.94
C LYS A 12 -6.67 17.58 -14.92
N LYS A 13 -5.54 18.16 -14.51
CA LYS A 13 -4.64 17.58 -13.50
C LYS A 13 -5.29 17.51 -12.12
N THR A 14 -5.97 18.56 -11.69
CA THR A 14 -6.67 18.58 -10.39
C THR A 14 -7.81 17.57 -10.38
N LYS A 15 -8.61 17.50 -11.46
CA LYS A 15 -9.66 16.48 -11.61
C LYS A 15 -9.10 15.06 -11.56
N ALA A 16 -8.01 14.78 -12.28
CA ALA A 16 -7.37 13.46 -12.22
C ALA A 16 -6.81 13.11 -10.83
N ARG A 17 -6.34 14.11 -10.06
CA ARG A 17 -5.90 13.91 -8.67
C ARG A 17 -7.08 13.60 -7.74
N SER A 18 -8.17 14.35 -7.83
CA SER A 18 -9.35 14.12 -6.99
C SER A 18 -10.01 12.76 -7.27
N GLU A 19 -10.08 12.34 -8.53
CA GLU A 19 -10.56 11.00 -8.90
C GLU A 19 -9.68 9.88 -8.32
N LYS A 20 -8.35 10.05 -8.33
CA LYS A 20 -7.42 9.09 -7.71
C LYS A 20 -7.60 9.04 -6.20
N GLU A 21 -7.81 10.18 -5.54
CA GLU A 21 -8.07 10.24 -4.11
C GLU A 21 -9.40 9.57 -3.72
N ALA A 22 -10.45 9.79 -4.51
CA ALA A 22 -11.75 9.13 -4.32
C ALA A 22 -11.63 7.60 -4.45
N LYS A 23 -10.94 7.11 -5.48
CA LYS A 23 -10.65 5.68 -5.64
C LYS A 23 -9.82 5.13 -4.48
N ALA A 24 -8.83 5.89 -4.00
CA ALA A 24 -8.03 5.50 -2.84
C ALA A 24 -8.89 5.41 -1.57
N LYS A 25 -9.82 6.35 -1.35
CA LYS A 25 -10.80 6.28 -0.23
C LYS A 25 -11.69 5.05 -0.35
N GLN A 26 -12.25 4.78 -1.53
CA GLN A 26 -13.06 3.60 -1.76
C GLN A 26 -12.26 2.31 -1.50
N ASN A 27 -11.02 2.23 -1.99
CA ASN A 27 -10.15 1.07 -1.75
C ASN A 27 -9.84 0.86 -0.26
N ARG A 28 -9.71 1.94 0.54
CA ARG A 28 -9.56 1.83 2.00
C ARG A 28 -10.80 1.23 2.65
N ILE A 29 -12.00 1.60 2.18
CA ILE A 29 -13.27 1.06 2.68
C ILE A 29 -13.44 -0.41 2.24
N THR A 30 -13.24 -0.71 0.96
CA THR A 30 -13.53 -2.05 0.41
C THR A 30 -12.52 -3.11 0.84
N PHE A 31 -11.24 -2.76 0.93
CA PHE A 31 -10.17 -3.72 1.23
C PHE A 31 -9.64 -3.61 2.66
N GLY A 32 -10.05 -2.58 3.41
CA GLY A 32 -9.76 -2.42 4.84
C GLY A 32 -8.30 -2.12 5.22
N ARG A 33 -7.33 -2.38 4.32
CA ARG A 33 -5.91 -2.14 4.58
C ARG A 33 -5.23 -1.35 3.47
N THR A 34 -4.43 -0.36 3.84
CA THR A 34 -3.61 0.39 2.89
C THR A 34 -2.41 -0.43 2.39
N LYS A 35 -1.81 -0.03 1.26
CA LYS A 35 -0.61 -0.69 0.74
C LYS A 35 0.55 -0.66 1.75
N VAL A 36 0.69 0.44 2.49
CA VAL A 36 1.73 0.62 3.50
C VAL A 36 1.54 -0.34 4.66
N GLU A 37 0.31 -0.47 5.16
CA GLU A 37 -0.03 -1.45 6.21
C GLU A 37 0.26 -2.88 5.76
N LYS A 38 -0.15 -3.25 4.54
CA LYS A 38 0.14 -4.58 3.98
C LYS A 38 1.65 -4.85 3.91
N GLN A 39 2.42 -3.89 3.42
CA GLN A 39 3.88 -4.02 3.35
C GLN A 39 4.52 -4.16 4.73
N LEU A 40 4.03 -3.41 5.72
CA LEU A 40 4.50 -3.52 7.09
C LEU A 40 4.20 -4.90 7.67
N THR A 41 2.97 -5.41 7.51
CA THR A 41 2.61 -6.75 7.98
C THR A 41 3.43 -7.84 7.30
N ASP A 42 3.64 -7.73 5.98
CA ASP A 42 4.47 -8.69 5.24
C ASP A 42 5.92 -8.67 5.71
N ALA A 43 6.48 -7.50 5.99
CA ALA A 43 7.84 -7.36 6.51
C ALA A 43 7.98 -7.95 7.92
N LEU A 44 6.99 -7.73 8.80
CA LEU A 44 6.97 -8.31 10.14
C LEU A 44 6.85 -9.84 10.10
N ASN A 45 5.96 -10.37 9.26
CA ASN A 45 5.81 -11.81 9.08
C ASN A 45 7.09 -12.45 8.56
N LYS A 46 7.71 -11.88 7.52
CA LYS A 46 9.01 -12.35 7.02
C LYS A 46 10.11 -12.33 8.06
N LYS A 47 10.13 -11.33 8.95
CA LYS A 47 11.08 -11.28 10.05
C LYS A 47 10.82 -12.41 11.05
N ALA A 48 9.56 -12.63 11.41
CA ALA A 48 9.16 -13.70 12.32
C ALA A 48 9.50 -15.09 11.76
N GLU A 49 9.19 -15.34 10.48
CA GLU A 49 9.57 -16.57 9.76
C GLU A 49 11.08 -16.80 9.81
N LYS A 50 11.88 -15.79 9.45
CA LYS A 50 13.35 -15.89 9.52
C LYS A 50 13.86 -16.20 10.92
N THR A 51 13.31 -15.57 11.95
CA THR A 51 13.70 -15.85 13.34
C THR A 51 13.32 -17.26 13.75
N HIS A 52 12.14 -17.74 13.35
CA HIS A 52 11.69 -19.10 13.62
C HIS A 52 12.60 -20.13 12.91
N ASP A 53 12.94 -19.91 11.65
CA ASP A 53 13.82 -20.79 10.88
C ASP A 53 15.24 -20.83 11.45
N GLN A 54 15.77 -19.68 11.89
CA GLN A 54 17.08 -19.63 12.57
C GLN A 54 17.11 -20.41 13.88
N GLY A 55 16.01 -20.42 14.62
CA GLY A 55 15.88 -21.17 15.88
C GLY A 55 15.50 -22.65 15.69
N ARG A 56 15.25 -23.10 14.46
CA ARG A 56 14.79 -24.46 14.18
C ARG A 56 15.95 -25.44 14.31
N LEU A 57 15.94 -26.21 15.39
CA LEU A 57 16.80 -27.38 15.55
C LEU A 57 16.10 -28.60 14.94
N GLU A 58 16.67 -29.15 13.87
CA GLU A 58 16.21 -30.44 13.36
C GLU A 58 16.52 -31.52 14.41
N ARG A 59 15.49 -32.24 14.85
CA ARG A 59 15.71 -33.41 15.71
C ARG A 59 16.43 -34.46 14.86
N PRO A 60 17.57 -35.02 15.33
CA PRO A 60 18.22 -36.09 14.61
C PRO A 60 17.25 -37.25 14.44
N LYS A 61 17.14 -37.75 13.21
CA LYS A 61 16.33 -38.92 12.87
C LYS A 61 16.91 -40.12 13.63
N PRO A 62 16.10 -40.91 14.35
CA PRO A 62 16.59 -42.14 14.94
C PRO A 62 16.90 -43.11 13.78
N GLU A 63 18.12 -43.63 13.75
CA GLU A 63 18.51 -44.78 12.93
C GLU A 63 17.82 -46.06 13.44
#